data_AF-A0A0A7GEM2-F1
#
_entry.id   AF-A0A0A7GEM2-F1
#
_cell.length_a   1.000
_cell.length_b   1.000
_cell.length_c   1.000
_cell.angle_alpha   90.00
_cell.angle_beta   90.00
_cell.angle_gamma   90.00
#
_symmetry.space_group_name_H-M   'P 1'
#
loop_
_entity.id
_entity.type
_entity.pdbx_description
1 polymer ?
#
loop_
_entity_poly.entity_id
_entity_poly.type
_entity_poly.pdbx_seq_one_letter_code
_entity_poly.pdbx_strand_id
1 'polypeptide(L)'
;MDAFPDKFKCVVTNWEYMDGLCRRVAEQIREDGFEPEIIVALARGGWFAGRVLCDLLGLDDLTSLKIEHYVGTAKQSGEVKIKYPLPEDSVKGKRVLIVDDIADTGKSLMRAKEHVEENGASEVKTATLQLLYTSRFTPDYFGEYMEEWAWVIFPWNFVEDMIELISRLLAKDRERLWGEWDIKWGLHEYHQIDPIYLEIAQPRRFFEVMDEMERRGIVERVTKDEKTFWRLK
;
A
#
# COMPACT_ATOMS: atom_id res chain seq x y z
N MET A 1 -19.22 -11.61 -1.80
CA MET A 1 -18.89 -11.46 -3.23
C MET A 1 -17.62 -10.67 -3.25
N ASP A 2 -16.51 -11.31 -3.60
CA ASP A 2 -15.19 -10.67 -3.58
C ASP A 2 -15.18 -9.46 -4.53
N ALA A 3 -14.61 -8.36 -4.05
CA ALA A 3 -14.58 -7.09 -4.77
C ALA A 3 -13.65 -7.11 -6.00
N PHE A 4 -12.92 -8.22 -6.23
CA PHE A 4 -11.92 -8.37 -7.28
C PHE A 4 -12.20 -9.59 -8.17
N PRO A 5 -11.83 -9.54 -9.46
CA PRO A 5 -11.89 -10.70 -10.34
C PRO A 5 -10.95 -11.82 -9.87
N ASP A 6 -11.19 -13.04 -10.35
CA ASP A 6 -10.35 -14.21 -10.04
C ASP A 6 -8.90 -14.05 -10.49
N LYS A 7 -8.66 -13.38 -11.61
CA LYS A 7 -7.32 -13.10 -12.16
C LYS A 7 -7.13 -11.59 -12.31
N PHE A 8 -6.00 -11.08 -11.82
CA PHE A 8 -5.62 -9.67 -11.95
C PHE A 8 -4.12 -9.48 -11.78
N LYS A 9 -3.53 -8.54 -12.52
CA LYS A 9 -2.09 -8.27 -12.49
C LYS A 9 -1.66 -7.73 -11.13
N CYS A 10 -0.61 -8.31 -10.55
CA CYS A 10 0.08 -7.79 -9.38
C CYS A 10 1.52 -7.39 -9.75
N VAL A 11 2.06 -6.39 -9.05
CA VAL A 11 3.47 -6.00 -9.14
C VAL A 11 4.06 -6.01 -7.74
N VAL A 12 5.09 -6.83 -7.54
CA VAL A 12 5.82 -6.89 -6.26
C VAL A 12 6.96 -5.90 -6.30
N THR A 13 7.02 -5.01 -5.31
CA THR A 13 8.04 -3.95 -5.28
C THR A 13 9.06 -4.21 -4.17
N ASN A 14 10.18 -3.51 -4.20
CA ASN A 14 11.23 -3.60 -3.19
C ASN A 14 11.52 -2.23 -2.56
N TRP A 15 12.28 -2.23 -1.46
CA TRP A 15 12.58 -1.01 -0.70
C TRP A 15 13.39 0.02 -1.49
N GLU A 16 14.37 -0.43 -2.28
CA GLU A 16 15.23 0.45 -3.07
C GLU A 16 14.44 1.20 -4.15
N TYR A 17 13.54 0.50 -4.83
CA TYR A 17 12.64 1.10 -5.80
C TYR A 17 11.76 2.18 -5.15
N MET A 18 11.17 1.88 -4.00
CA MET A 18 10.29 2.80 -3.27
C MET A 18 11.05 4.00 -2.68
N ASP A 19 12.27 3.82 -2.20
CA ASP A 19 13.17 4.92 -1.82
C ASP A 19 13.48 5.83 -3.03
N GLY A 20 13.73 5.24 -4.19
CA GLY A 20 13.90 5.96 -5.44
C GLY A 20 12.70 6.85 -5.79
N LEU A 21 11.47 6.36 -5.59
CA LEU A 21 10.25 7.17 -5.76
C LEU A 21 10.20 8.34 -4.76
N CYS A 22 10.58 8.12 -3.50
CA CYS A 22 10.65 9.18 -2.49
C CYS A 22 11.64 10.28 -2.90
N ARG A 23 12.80 9.91 -3.45
CA ARG A 23 13.82 10.86 -3.93
C ARG A 23 13.28 11.72 -5.06
N ARG A 24 12.60 11.12 -6.05
CA ARG A 24 11.95 11.86 -7.14
C ARG A 24 10.89 12.84 -6.65
N VAL A 25 10.09 12.45 -5.65
CA VAL A 25 9.12 13.35 -5.03
C VAL A 25 9.82 14.51 -4.31
N ALA A 26 10.87 14.23 -3.54
CA ALA A 26 11.63 15.27 -2.85
C ALA A 26 12.32 16.24 -3.82
N GLU A 27 12.80 15.77 -4.97
CA GLU A 27 13.34 16.61 -6.05
C GLU A 27 12.27 17.58 -6.59
N GLN A 28 11.09 17.07 -6.95
CA GLN A 28 9.97 17.90 -7.43
C GLN A 28 9.57 18.99 -6.42
N ILE A 29 9.50 18.65 -5.13
CA ILE A 29 9.17 19.61 -4.06
C ILE A 29 10.21 20.74 -4.01
N ARG A 30 11.50 20.40 -4.10
CA ARG A 30 12.58 21.40 -4.09
C ARG A 30 12.58 22.27 -5.33
N GLU A 31 12.33 21.69 -6.51
CA GLU A 31 12.27 22.42 -7.79
C GLU A 31 11.10 23.42 -7.82
N ASP A 32 9.97 23.04 -7.23
CA ASP A 32 8.80 23.90 -7.08
C ASP A 32 8.99 25.00 -6.01
N GLY A 33 10.02 24.90 -5.16
CA GLY A 33 10.32 25.87 -4.11
C GLY A 33 9.34 25.82 -2.93
N PHE A 34 8.60 24.72 -2.79
CA PHE A 34 7.69 24.53 -1.67
C PHE A 34 8.46 24.06 -0.43
N GLU A 35 8.39 24.84 0.65
CA GLU A 35 9.04 24.55 1.93
C GLU A 35 8.00 24.12 2.98
N PRO A 36 7.56 22.85 3.01
CA PRO A 36 6.59 22.39 4.01
C PRO A 36 7.15 22.55 5.44
N GLU A 37 6.27 22.79 6.40
CA GLU A 37 6.61 22.87 7.82
C GLU A 37 6.23 21.61 8.59
N ILE A 38 5.32 20.80 8.03
CA ILE A 38 4.87 19.54 8.61
C ILE A 38 4.45 18.57 7.50
N ILE A 39 4.77 17.28 7.70
CA ILE A 39 4.23 16.19 6.88
C ILE A 39 3.04 15.55 7.60
N VAL A 40 1.94 15.35 6.87
CA VAL A 40 0.78 14.55 7.30
C VAL A 40 0.77 13.25 6.48
N ALA A 41 1.25 12.16 7.06
CA ALA A 41 1.29 10.85 6.42
C ALA A 41 -0.06 10.13 6.55
N LEU A 42 -0.66 9.70 5.45
CA LEU A 42 -1.92 8.96 5.47
C LEU A 42 -1.69 7.52 5.93
N ALA A 43 -2.31 7.13 7.06
CA ALA A 43 -2.09 5.82 7.64
C ALA A 43 -2.89 4.72 6.90
N ARG A 44 -2.28 3.58 6.57
CA ARG A 44 -0.92 3.15 6.95
C ARG A 44 0.11 3.31 5.83
N GLY A 45 -0.35 3.37 4.57
CA GLY A 45 0.50 3.32 3.38
C GLY A 45 1.51 4.46 3.30
N GLY A 46 1.05 5.69 3.53
CA GLY A 46 1.89 6.89 3.53
C GLY A 46 2.95 6.97 4.63
N TRP A 47 3.01 6.06 5.61
CA TRP A 47 4.00 6.14 6.70
C TRP A 47 5.44 6.02 6.22
N PHE A 48 5.71 5.10 5.29
CA PHE A 48 7.05 4.94 4.75
C PHE A 48 7.49 6.21 4.02
N ALA A 49 6.70 6.64 3.04
CA ALA A 49 6.98 7.81 2.23
C ALA A 49 7.08 9.07 3.10
N GLY A 50 6.16 9.25 4.04
CA GLY A 50 6.17 10.37 4.98
C GLY A 50 7.47 10.44 5.76
N ARG A 51 7.90 9.32 6.36
CA ARG A 51 9.17 9.30 7.11
C ARG A 51 10.38 9.57 6.23
N VAL A 52 10.49 8.93 5.07
CA VAL A 52 11.64 9.14 4.16
C VAL A 52 11.68 10.60 3.68
N LEU A 53 10.52 11.18 3.36
CA LEU A 53 10.45 12.58 2.92
C LEU A 53 10.85 13.57 4.01
N CYS A 54 10.58 13.33 5.31
CA CYS A 54 11.11 14.26 6.32
C CYS A 54 12.65 14.21 6.38
N ASP A 55 13.27 13.03 6.19
CA ASP A 55 14.74 12.93 6.11
C ASP A 55 15.28 13.69 4.89
N LEU A 56 14.70 13.47 3.72
CA LEU A 56 15.14 14.10 2.48
C LEU A 56 14.93 15.63 2.48
N LEU A 57 13.83 16.11 3.08
CA LEU A 57 13.47 17.53 3.10
C LEU A 57 13.97 18.27 4.34
N GLY A 58 14.59 17.57 5.30
CA GLY A 58 15.10 18.19 6.54
C GLY A 58 14.00 18.66 7.49
N LEU A 59 12.93 17.87 7.63
CA LEU A 59 11.80 18.15 8.51
C LEU A 59 11.80 17.23 9.71
N ASP A 60 11.46 17.78 10.88
CA ASP A 60 11.29 17.03 12.12
C ASP A 60 9.81 16.81 12.47
N ASP A 61 8.90 17.61 11.91
CA ASP A 61 7.47 17.56 12.22
C ASP A 61 6.73 16.61 11.25
N LEU A 62 6.30 15.47 11.79
CA LEU A 62 5.56 14.42 11.11
C LEU A 62 4.39 13.98 11.98
N THR A 63 3.19 14.06 11.43
CA THR A 63 1.98 13.48 12.02
C THR A 63 1.30 12.53 11.05
N SER A 64 0.26 11.84 11.51
CA SER A 64 -0.46 10.88 10.68
C SER A 64 -1.97 10.98 10.80
N LEU A 65 -2.64 10.77 9.67
CA LEU A 65 -4.09 10.80 9.55
C LEU A 65 -4.61 9.42 9.13
N LYS A 66 -5.42 8.77 9.97
CA LYS A 66 -6.00 7.46 9.63
C LYS A 66 -7.25 7.62 8.78
N ILE A 67 -7.14 7.19 7.53
CA ILE A 67 -8.25 7.12 6.58
C ILE A 67 -8.75 5.67 6.44
N GLU A 68 -10.08 5.52 6.38
CA GLU A 68 -10.77 4.26 6.13
C GLU A 68 -11.76 4.39 4.97
N HIS A 69 -11.79 3.37 4.12
CA HIS A 69 -12.79 3.19 3.08
C HIS A 69 -13.86 2.22 3.58
N TYR A 70 -15.10 2.67 3.69
CA TYR A 70 -16.21 1.79 4.07
C TYR A 70 -16.85 1.18 2.83
N VAL A 71 -16.87 -0.16 2.77
CA VAL A 71 -17.64 -0.92 1.77
C VAL A 71 -18.85 -1.52 2.48
N GLY A 72 -19.96 -0.79 2.53
CA GLY A 72 -21.20 -1.22 3.18
C GLY A 72 -22.13 -1.99 2.24
N THR A 73 -22.80 -3.03 2.75
CA THR A 73 -23.75 -3.91 2.05
C THR A 73 -25.06 -3.23 1.61
N ALA A 74 -25.35 -2.00 2.05
CA ALA A 74 -26.62 -1.32 1.79
C ALA A 74 -26.53 -0.09 0.87
N LYS A 75 -25.32 0.29 0.44
CA LYS A 75 -25.03 1.29 -0.61
C LYS A 75 -23.51 1.37 -0.71
N GLN A 76 -22.96 1.17 -1.90
CA GLN A 76 -21.58 1.56 -2.23
C GLN A 76 -21.46 3.10 -2.12
N SER A 77 -21.48 3.65 -0.91
CA SER A 77 -21.36 5.11 -0.75
C SER A 77 -19.94 5.58 -1.09
N GLY A 78 -18.95 4.68 -1.08
CA GLY A 78 -17.56 5.04 -1.36
C GLY A 78 -17.06 6.16 -0.46
N GLU A 79 -17.68 6.31 0.72
CA GLU A 79 -17.37 7.35 1.70
C GLU A 79 -16.02 7.06 2.33
N VAL A 80 -15.16 8.08 2.28
CA VAL A 80 -13.87 8.10 2.93
C VAL A 80 -14.05 8.76 4.29
N LYS A 81 -13.69 8.04 5.37
CA LYS A 81 -13.81 8.56 6.74
C LYS A 81 -12.44 8.70 7.39
N ILE A 82 -12.30 9.76 8.17
CA ILE A 82 -11.18 9.98 9.05
C ILE A 82 -11.54 9.34 10.39
N LYS A 83 -10.78 8.31 10.78
CA LYS A 83 -11.03 7.57 12.02
C LYS A 83 -10.49 8.30 13.24
N TYR A 84 -9.29 8.84 13.11
CA TYR A 84 -8.60 9.59 14.14
C TYR A 84 -8.26 10.96 13.54
N PRO A 85 -9.01 12.02 13.89
CA PRO A 85 -8.75 13.36 13.38
C PRO A 85 -7.42 13.88 13.90
N LEU A 86 -6.87 14.89 13.22
CA LEU A 86 -5.68 15.58 13.70
C LEU A 86 -5.98 16.29 15.03
N PRO A 87 -4.98 16.41 15.93
CA PRO A 87 -5.11 17.27 17.10
C PRO A 87 -5.42 18.71 16.69
N GLU A 88 -6.20 19.41 17.52
CA GLU A 88 -6.56 20.81 17.31
C GLU A 88 -5.32 21.69 17.13
N ASP A 89 -5.39 22.65 16.22
CA ASP A 89 -4.32 23.60 15.85
C ASP A 89 -2.99 22.97 15.36
N SER A 90 -2.87 21.64 15.24
CA SER A 90 -1.61 20.96 14.88
C SER A 90 -1.02 21.38 13.53
N VAL A 91 -1.88 21.76 12.58
CA VAL A 91 -1.54 22.20 11.22
C VAL A 91 -1.86 23.68 10.96
N LYS A 92 -2.41 24.40 11.95
CA LYS A 92 -2.94 25.74 11.75
C LYS A 92 -1.83 26.74 11.40
N GLY A 93 -2.04 27.47 10.31
CA GLY A 93 -1.11 28.46 9.78
C GLY A 93 0.17 27.86 9.18
N LYS A 94 0.28 26.52 9.10
CA LYS A 94 1.46 25.84 8.54
C LYS A 94 1.28 25.52 7.06
N ARG A 95 2.39 25.45 6.32
CA ARG A 95 2.49 24.80 5.01
C ARG A 95 2.57 23.29 5.20
N VAL A 96 1.59 22.55 4.69
CA VAL A 96 1.44 21.12 4.95
C VAL A 96 1.70 20.31 3.69
N LEU A 97 2.52 19.27 3.80
CA LEU A 97 2.64 18.23 2.78
C LEU A 97 1.88 16.97 3.23
N ILE A 98 0.82 16.62 2.52
CA ILE A 98 0.11 15.35 2.73
C ILE A 98 0.76 14.28 1.86
N VAL A 99 1.04 13.11 2.44
CA VAL A 99 1.75 12.02 1.75
C VAL A 99 0.99 10.70 1.87
N ASP A 100 0.80 10.01 0.75
CA ASP A 100 0.33 8.61 0.69
C ASP A 100 1.27 7.74 -0.16
N ASP A 101 1.12 6.42 -0.13
CA ASP A 101 1.89 5.54 -1.03
C ASP A 101 1.36 5.59 -2.47
N ILE A 102 0.05 5.50 -2.66
CA ILE A 102 -0.57 5.41 -3.98
C ILE A 102 -1.87 6.21 -4.11
N ALA A 103 -2.02 6.90 -5.25
CA ALA A 103 -3.27 7.49 -5.68
C ALA A 103 -3.95 6.60 -6.73
N ASP A 104 -4.85 5.70 -6.30
CA ASP A 104 -5.69 4.92 -7.21
C ASP A 104 -6.92 5.70 -7.67
N THR A 105 -7.92 5.92 -6.79
CA THR A 105 -9.08 6.75 -7.15
C THR A 105 -8.88 8.23 -6.80
N GLY A 106 -7.90 8.53 -5.94
CA GLY A 106 -7.61 9.87 -5.43
C GLY A 106 -8.50 10.35 -4.27
N LYS A 107 -9.52 9.58 -3.88
CA LYS A 107 -10.50 10.01 -2.87
C LYS A 107 -9.90 10.22 -1.47
N SER A 108 -8.91 9.41 -1.07
CA SER A 108 -8.24 9.54 0.22
C SER A 108 -7.49 10.86 0.34
N LEU A 109 -6.68 11.19 -0.66
CA LEU A 109 -5.94 12.44 -0.72
C LEU A 109 -6.86 13.65 -0.75
N MET A 110 -7.92 13.60 -1.55
CA MET A 110 -8.93 14.67 -1.61
C MET A 110 -9.54 14.93 -0.24
N ARG A 111 -10.03 13.87 0.44
CA ARG A 111 -10.63 14.00 1.77
C ARG A 111 -9.63 14.47 2.83
N ALA A 112 -8.37 14.03 2.73
CA ALA A 112 -7.29 14.46 3.62
C ALA A 112 -6.99 15.95 3.43
N LYS A 113 -6.87 16.40 2.17
CA LYS A 113 -6.62 17.80 1.82
C LYS A 113 -7.72 18.69 2.38
N GLU A 114 -8.99 18.36 2.12
CA GLU A 114 -10.14 19.06 2.69
C GLU A 114 -10.04 19.15 4.22
N HIS A 115 -9.73 18.04 4.91
CA HIS A 115 -9.61 18.05 6.37
C HIS A 115 -8.49 18.95 6.87
N VAL A 116 -7.32 18.93 6.23
CA VAL A 116 -6.17 19.73 6.65
C VAL A 116 -6.43 21.21 6.38
N GLU A 117 -7.07 21.56 5.26
CA GLU A 117 -7.52 22.92 4.95
C GLU A 117 -8.56 23.41 5.97
N GLU A 118 -9.54 22.57 6.33
CA GLU A 118 -10.54 22.86 7.37
C GLU A 118 -9.92 23.11 8.76
N ASN A 119 -8.76 22.51 9.04
CA ASN A 119 -7.99 22.73 10.27
C ASN A 119 -7.05 23.95 10.20
N GLY A 120 -7.19 24.78 9.16
CA GLY A 120 -6.58 26.11 9.09
C GLY A 120 -5.13 26.12 8.60
N ALA A 121 -4.68 25.11 7.86
CA ALA A 121 -3.39 25.16 7.17
C ALA A 121 -3.31 26.37 6.22
N SER A 122 -2.12 26.98 6.10
CA SER A 122 -1.92 28.15 5.24
C SER A 122 -1.77 27.78 3.76
N GLU A 123 -1.21 26.60 3.50
CA GLU A 123 -1.04 26.02 2.18
C GLU A 123 -1.01 24.48 2.32
N VAL A 124 -1.66 23.77 1.40
CA VAL A 124 -1.69 22.30 1.43
C VAL A 124 -1.33 21.75 0.06
N LYS A 125 -0.22 21.01 0.02
CA LYS A 125 0.19 20.22 -1.15
C LYS A 125 0.18 18.74 -0.83
N THR A 126 0.10 17.93 -1.88
CA THR A 126 -0.12 16.49 -1.82
C THR A 126 0.95 15.77 -2.61
N ALA A 127 1.40 14.62 -2.10
CA ALA A 127 2.37 13.77 -2.76
C ALA A 127 2.01 12.30 -2.65
N THR A 128 2.34 11.53 -3.69
CA THR A 128 2.33 10.06 -3.63
C THR A 128 3.59 9.46 -4.24
N LEU A 129 3.90 8.20 -3.90
CA LEU A 129 4.95 7.49 -4.63
C LEU A 129 4.47 7.10 -6.02
N GLN A 130 3.22 6.63 -6.13
CA GLN A 130 2.63 6.20 -7.38
C GLN A 130 1.29 6.89 -7.63
N LEU A 131 1.04 7.23 -8.90
CA LEU A 131 -0.22 7.78 -9.39
C LEU A 131 -0.76 6.88 -10.51
N LEU A 132 -1.95 6.31 -10.32
CA LEU A 132 -2.60 5.53 -11.38
C LEU A 132 -3.43 6.42 -12.30
N TYR A 133 -3.51 6.04 -13.56
CA TYR A 133 -4.39 6.68 -14.56
C TYR A 133 -5.88 6.67 -14.18
N THR A 134 -6.29 5.81 -13.25
CA THR A 134 -7.64 5.73 -12.69
C THR A 134 -7.98 6.88 -11.74
N SER A 135 -6.98 7.63 -11.27
CA SER A 135 -7.17 8.68 -10.28
C SER A 135 -7.87 9.88 -10.87
N ARG A 136 -8.87 10.38 -10.13
CA ARG A 136 -9.56 11.64 -10.46
C ARG A 136 -8.95 12.85 -9.74
N PHE A 137 -7.93 12.60 -8.92
CA PHE A 137 -7.19 13.62 -8.20
C PHE A 137 -5.70 13.41 -8.48
N THR A 138 -5.09 14.40 -9.13
CA THR A 138 -3.65 14.41 -9.39
C THR A 138 -2.97 15.10 -8.21
N PRO A 139 -2.09 14.40 -7.47
CA PRO A 139 -1.31 15.04 -6.42
C PRO A 139 -0.35 16.07 -7.04
N ASP A 140 0.04 17.05 -6.23
CA ASP A 140 0.97 18.10 -6.65
C ASP A 140 2.34 17.51 -7.04
N TYR A 141 2.73 16.40 -6.39
CA TYR A 141 3.97 15.67 -6.68
C TYR A 141 3.72 14.16 -6.73
N PHE A 142 4.42 13.45 -7.63
CA PHE A 142 4.36 11.99 -7.64
C PHE A 142 5.65 11.35 -8.13
N GLY A 143 6.03 10.22 -7.53
CA GLY A 143 7.24 9.49 -7.89
C GLY A 143 7.16 8.88 -9.29
N GLU A 144 6.01 8.34 -9.67
CA GLU A 144 5.75 7.84 -11.02
C GLU A 144 4.27 7.80 -11.38
N TYR A 145 4.04 7.80 -12.70
CA TYR A 145 2.72 7.63 -13.29
C TYR A 145 2.58 6.20 -13.84
N MET A 146 1.48 5.55 -13.50
CA MET A 146 1.15 4.20 -13.93
C MET A 146 0.02 4.25 -14.97
N GLU A 147 0.38 3.95 -16.22
CA GLU A 147 -0.55 3.91 -17.36
C GLU A 147 -1.44 2.67 -17.40
N GLU A 148 -1.08 1.65 -16.63
CA GLU A 148 -1.82 0.40 -16.52
C GLU A 148 -2.18 0.12 -15.07
N TRP A 149 -3.33 -0.53 -14.87
CA TRP A 149 -3.77 -0.92 -13.54
C TRP A 149 -3.05 -2.21 -13.13
N ALA A 150 -2.47 -2.21 -11.95
CA ALA A 150 -1.96 -3.39 -11.28
C ALA A 150 -2.16 -3.25 -9.77
N TRP A 151 -2.37 -4.36 -9.08
CA TRP A 151 -2.30 -4.39 -7.63
C TRP A 151 -0.84 -4.31 -7.21
N VAL A 152 -0.44 -3.20 -6.58
CA VAL A 152 0.93 -3.02 -6.12
C VAL A 152 1.09 -3.62 -4.73
N ILE A 153 2.03 -4.56 -4.62
CA ILE A 153 2.43 -5.17 -3.35
C ILE A 153 3.68 -4.43 -2.88
N PHE A 154 3.51 -3.60 -1.85
CA PHE A 154 4.57 -2.82 -1.24
C PHE A 154 5.39 -3.64 -0.23
N PRO A 155 6.64 -3.25 0.06
CA PRO A 155 7.43 -3.95 1.07
C PRO A 155 6.81 -3.95 2.47
N TRP A 156 6.09 -2.88 2.83
CA TRP A 156 5.46 -2.68 4.14
C TRP A 156 4.09 -3.36 4.30
N ASN A 157 3.43 -3.76 3.22
CA ASN A 157 2.18 -4.53 3.26
C ASN A 157 2.30 -5.94 2.66
N PHE A 158 3.52 -6.37 2.26
CA PHE A 158 3.79 -7.64 1.60
C PHE A 158 3.12 -8.84 2.27
N VAL A 159 3.24 -8.98 3.60
CA VAL A 159 2.67 -10.12 4.32
C VAL A 159 1.13 -10.09 4.28
N GLU A 160 0.51 -8.92 4.43
CA GLU A 160 -0.95 -8.80 4.36
C GLU A 160 -1.47 -9.22 2.97
N ASP A 161 -0.87 -8.67 1.91
CA ASP A 161 -1.29 -8.94 0.53
C ASP A 161 -1.03 -10.39 0.13
N MET A 162 0.15 -10.93 0.44
CA MET A 162 0.48 -12.31 0.09
C MET A 162 -0.39 -13.33 0.84
N ILE A 163 -0.75 -13.07 2.10
CA ILE A 163 -1.72 -13.90 2.83
C ILE A 163 -3.05 -13.93 2.10
N GLU A 164 -3.57 -12.78 1.68
CA GLU A 164 -4.86 -12.68 0.98
C GLU A 164 -4.82 -13.43 -0.36
N LEU A 165 -3.78 -13.20 -1.18
CA LEU A 165 -3.62 -13.84 -2.49
C LEU A 165 -3.47 -15.36 -2.37
N ILE A 166 -2.64 -15.83 -1.44
CA ILE A 166 -2.44 -17.27 -1.22
C ILE A 166 -3.72 -17.90 -0.65
N SER A 167 -4.44 -17.22 0.25
CA SER A 167 -5.71 -17.73 0.79
C SER A 167 -6.74 -17.92 -0.33
N ARG A 168 -6.86 -16.95 -1.25
CA ARG A 168 -7.74 -17.06 -2.42
C ARG A 168 -7.33 -18.19 -3.35
N LEU A 169 -6.03 -18.37 -3.57
CA LEU A 169 -5.51 -19.46 -4.39
C LEU A 169 -5.85 -20.83 -3.78
N LEU A 170 -5.55 -21.02 -2.49
CA LEU A 170 -5.81 -22.27 -1.77
C LEU A 170 -7.31 -22.57 -1.64
N ALA A 171 -8.15 -21.54 -1.53
CA ALA A 171 -9.61 -21.70 -1.47
C ALA A 171 -10.20 -22.33 -2.75
N LYS A 172 -9.46 -22.32 -3.88
CA LYS A 172 -9.89 -22.97 -5.12
C LYS A 172 -9.91 -24.50 -5.02
N ASP A 173 -9.09 -25.08 -4.15
CA ASP A 173 -9.14 -26.49 -3.79
C ASP A 173 -8.68 -26.67 -2.33
N ARG A 174 -9.67 -26.72 -1.43
CA ARG A 174 -9.45 -26.81 0.02
C ARG A 174 -8.94 -28.17 0.47
N GLU A 175 -9.08 -29.22 -0.33
CA GLU A 175 -8.62 -30.57 0.04
C GLU A 175 -7.20 -30.86 -0.47
N ARG A 176 -6.76 -30.14 -1.51
CA ARG A 176 -5.40 -30.27 -2.05
C ARG A 176 -4.33 -29.87 -1.03
N LEU A 177 -3.27 -30.67 -1.00
CA LEU A 177 -1.99 -30.29 -0.39
C LEU A 177 -1.18 -29.48 -1.40
N TRP A 178 -0.93 -28.22 -1.08
CA TRP A 178 -0.17 -27.30 -1.94
C TRP A 178 1.28 -27.27 -1.51
N GLY A 179 2.21 -27.67 -2.38
CA GLY A 179 3.64 -27.48 -2.18
C GLY A 179 4.06 -26.03 -2.49
N GLU A 180 5.29 -25.67 -2.12
CA GLU A 180 5.86 -24.33 -2.39
C GLU A 180 5.70 -23.93 -3.87
N TRP A 181 6.09 -24.82 -4.78
CA TRP A 181 6.03 -24.55 -6.21
C TRP A 181 4.62 -24.54 -6.78
N ASP A 182 3.68 -25.30 -6.18
CA ASP A 182 2.26 -25.22 -6.55
C ASP A 182 1.71 -23.81 -6.25
N ILE A 183 2.06 -23.26 -5.08
CA ILE A 183 1.64 -21.93 -4.66
C ILE A 183 2.29 -20.86 -5.54
N LYS A 184 3.62 -20.92 -5.72
CA LYS A 184 4.37 -19.96 -6.56
C LYS A 184 3.85 -19.93 -8.00
N TRP A 185 3.57 -21.09 -8.61
CA TRP A 185 3.01 -21.13 -9.95
C TRP A 185 1.55 -20.70 -10.01
N GLY A 186 0.74 -20.99 -8.99
CA GLY A 186 -0.62 -20.46 -8.90
C GLY A 186 -0.64 -18.93 -8.82
N LEU A 187 0.24 -18.33 -8.02
CA LEU A 187 0.39 -16.87 -7.96
C LEU A 187 0.82 -16.28 -9.31
N HIS A 188 1.69 -16.96 -10.05
CA HIS A 188 2.03 -16.55 -11.41
C HIS A 188 0.83 -16.63 -12.35
N GLU A 189 0.09 -17.74 -12.34
CA GLU A 189 -1.02 -17.98 -13.27
C GLU A 189 -2.24 -17.07 -13.05
N TYR A 190 -2.51 -16.71 -11.79
CA TYR A 190 -3.66 -15.89 -11.42
C TYR A 190 -3.31 -14.41 -11.26
N HIS A 191 -2.07 -14.11 -10.85
CA HIS A 191 -1.68 -12.76 -10.44
C HIS A 191 -0.43 -12.21 -11.14
N GLN A 192 0.16 -12.95 -12.09
CA GLN A 192 1.38 -12.57 -12.81
C GLN A 192 2.60 -12.32 -11.89
N ILE A 193 2.57 -12.89 -10.68
CA ILE A 193 3.71 -12.83 -9.76
C ILE A 193 4.71 -13.90 -10.19
N ASP A 194 5.75 -13.50 -10.92
CA ASP A 194 6.83 -14.41 -11.31
C ASP A 194 7.62 -14.90 -10.08
N PRO A 195 7.83 -16.22 -9.91
CA PRO A 195 8.52 -16.78 -8.75
C PRO A 195 9.96 -16.29 -8.57
N ILE A 196 10.69 -16.05 -9.66
CA ILE A 196 12.09 -15.58 -9.61
C ILE A 196 12.09 -14.11 -9.22
N TYR A 197 11.23 -13.31 -9.85
CA TYR A 197 11.10 -11.89 -9.53
C TYR A 197 10.65 -11.68 -8.07
N LEU A 198 9.74 -12.51 -7.55
CA LEU A 198 9.32 -12.49 -6.16
C LEU A 198 10.53 -12.66 -5.21
N GLU A 199 11.39 -13.64 -5.47
CA GLU A 199 12.60 -13.87 -4.67
C GLU A 199 13.65 -12.76 -4.82
N ILE A 200 13.71 -12.08 -5.97
CA ILE A 200 14.60 -10.93 -6.16
C ILE A 200 14.06 -9.72 -5.37
N ALA A 201 12.77 -9.43 -5.47
CA ALA A 201 12.16 -8.26 -4.86
C ALA A 201 12.02 -8.39 -3.34
N GLN A 202 11.69 -9.59 -2.85
CA GLN A 202 11.37 -9.88 -1.45
C GLN A 202 12.03 -11.21 -1.01
N PRO A 203 13.37 -11.26 -0.91
CA PRO A 203 14.12 -12.50 -0.77
C PRO A 203 13.76 -13.28 0.48
N ARG A 204 13.47 -14.59 0.30
CA ARG A 204 13.14 -15.55 1.35
C ARG A 204 11.90 -15.23 2.18
N ARG A 205 11.06 -14.28 1.75
CA ARG A 205 9.85 -13.90 2.49
C ARG A 205 8.66 -14.82 2.25
N PHE A 206 8.74 -15.74 1.28
CA PHE A 206 7.68 -16.74 1.07
C PHE A 206 7.40 -17.56 2.33
N PHE A 207 8.45 -18.07 2.99
CA PHE A 207 8.28 -18.88 4.21
C PHE A 207 7.79 -18.03 5.39
N GLU A 208 8.21 -16.77 5.48
CA GLU A 208 7.67 -15.80 6.47
C GLU A 208 6.14 -15.68 6.33
N VAL A 209 5.64 -15.56 5.10
CA VAL A 209 4.19 -15.52 4.83
C VAL A 209 3.52 -16.83 5.25
N MET A 210 4.06 -17.98 4.87
CA MET A 210 3.47 -19.28 5.23
C MET A 210 3.46 -19.54 6.74
N ASP A 211 4.53 -19.18 7.45
CA ASP A 211 4.61 -19.26 8.91
C ASP A 211 3.55 -18.37 9.57
N GLU A 212 3.35 -17.16 9.06
CA GLU A 212 2.34 -16.23 9.57
C GLU A 212 0.91 -16.72 9.28
N MET A 213 0.66 -17.31 8.10
CA MET A 213 -0.63 -17.95 7.79
C MET A 213 -0.96 -19.08 8.76
N GLU A 214 0.03 -19.91 9.10
CA GLU A 214 -0.13 -20.99 10.08
C GLU A 214 -0.40 -20.43 11.48
N ARG A 215 0.36 -19.42 11.91
CA ARG A 215 0.18 -18.73 13.19
C ARG A 215 -1.22 -18.11 13.33
N ARG A 216 -1.76 -17.55 12.24
CA ARG A 216 -3.12 -17.00 12.17
C ARG A 216 -4.22 -18.06 12.06
N GLY A 217 -3.85 -19.34 11.93
CA GLY A 217 -4.81 -20.44 11.78
C GLY A 217 -5.51 -20.46 10.41
N ILE A 218 -4.93 -19.82 9.39
CA ILE A 218 -5.48 -19.78 8.03
C ILE A 218 -5.16 -21.07 7.30
N VAL A 219 -3.94 -21.60 7.49
CA VAL A 219 -3.49 -22.86 6.90
C VAL A 219 -3.03 -23.83 7.97
N GLU A 220 -2.97 -25.10 7.59
CA GLU A 220 -2.22 -26.13 8.29
C GLU A 220 -0.99 -26.55 7.48
N ARG A 221 0.13 -26.74 8.17
CA ARG A 221 1.34 -27.34 7.60
C ARG A 221 1.24 -28.86 7.68
N VAL A 222 1.48 -29.52 6.55
CA VAL A 222 1.47 -30.98 6.43
C VAL A 222 2.84 -31.44 5.91
N THR A 223 3.51 -32.30 6.66
CA THR A 223 4.78 -32.91 6.23
C THR A 223 4.52 -34.32 5.71
N LYS A 224 4.94 -34.60 4.47
CA LYS A 224 4.82 -35.91 3.83
C LYS A 224 6.07 -36.19 3.00
N ASP A 225 6.66 -37.37 3.16
CA ASP A 225 7.87 -37.79 2.43
C ASP A 225 9.00 -36.74 2.46
N GLU A 226 9.29 -36.19 3.66
CA GLU A 226 10.26 -35.12 3.91
C GLU A 226 9.98 -33.77 3.21
N LYS A 227 8.83 -33.64 2.54
CA LYS A 227 8.38 -32.41 1.89
C LYS A 227 7.31 -31.71 2.73
N THR A 228 7.32 -30.38 2.65
CA THR A 228 6.34 -29.52 3.33
C THR A 228 5.26 -29.10 2.35
N PHE A 229 4.01 -29.23 2.80
CA PHE A 229 2.81 -28.82 2.09
C PHE A 229 1.93 -27.97 3.01
N TRP A 230 0.99 -27.24 2.41
CA TRP A 230 -0.01 -26.45 3.11
C TRP A 230 -1.40 -26.73 2.57
N ARG A 231 -2.39 -26.63 3.45
CA ARG A 231 -3.82 -26.71 3.12
C ARG A 231 -4.60 -25.66 3.89
N LEU A 232 -5.66 -25.12 3.31
CA LEU A 232 -6.52 -24.17 3.98
C LEU A 232 -7.27 -24.84 5.14
N LYS A 233 -7.35 -24.18 6.30
CA LYS A 233 -8.19 -24.63 7.42
C LYS A 233 -9.67 -24.29 7.21
#